data_AF-A0A1F3T0C5-F1
#
_entry.id   AF-A0A1F3T0C5-F1
#
_cell.length_a   1.000
_cell.length_b   1.000
_cell.length_c   1.000
_cell.angle_alpha   90.00
_cell.angle_beta   90.00
_cell.angle_gamma   90.00
#
_symmetry.space_group_name_H-M   'P 1'
#
loop_
_entity.id
_entity.type
_entity.pdbx_description
1 polymer ?
#
loop_
_entity_poly.entity_id
_entity_poly.type
_entity_poly.pdbx_seq_one_letter_code
_entity_poly.pdbx_strand_id
1 'polypeptide(L)'
;MKIKKYVKVVLFSGAAVVIVACSSNPHKAKKIDTEMERSEKLSGQEKLGIKDGNFIIQKKVEMNEELRRLQNEVYSLEDRVYGNRKYNSQGLYGTLKSCRTKVTSKAMGGNGKLMWTEPIDRVTDKEDEFDIGIDEKDKIVGVSEEFLKDRIVRFKKYKGVLQKRQDEYEEKVEICDEELSSKEHDVKAKKEAAAVTAPTDEQ
;
A
#
# COMPACT_ATOMS: atom_id res chain seq x y z
N MET A 1 72.16 -18.61 -49.04
CA MET A 1 72.46 -18.43 -47.60
C MET A 1 71.36 -17.55 -47.01
N LYS A 2 70.68 -18.05 -45.96
CA LYS A 2 69.60 -17.39 -45.21
C LYS A 2 70.18 -16.31 -44.30
N ILE A 3 69.45 -15.20 -44.03
CA ILE A 3 69.35 -14.52 -42.72
C ILE A 3 68.15 -13.53 -42.72
N LYS A 4 67.12 -13.92 -41.95
CA LYS A 4 66.28 -13.17 -40.98
C LYS A 4 65.91 -11.69 -41.24
N LYS A 5 64.59 -11.40 -41.12
CA LYS A 5 63.95 -10.73 -39.96
C LYS A 5 62.47 -10.41 -40.29
N TYR A 6 61.55 -11.35 -40.07
CA TYR A 6 60.51 -11.28 -39.02
C TYR A 6 60.52 -10.00 -38.18
N VAL A 7 59.77 -8.96 -38.55
CA VAL A 7 59.11 -8.01 -37.64
C VAL A 7 57.98 -7.33 -38.40
N LYS A 8 56.73 -7.75 -38.16
CA LYS A 8 55.46 -6.97 -38.21
C LYS A 8 54.27 -7.92 -38.10
N VAL A 9 54.33 -8.78 -37.10
CA VAL A 9 53.16 -9.45 -36.52
C VAL A 9 53.16 -8.95 -35.09
N VAL A 10 52.27 -8.00 -34.78
CA VAL A 10 51.82 -7.50 -33.46
C VAL A 10 51.37 -6.06 -33.71
N LEU A 11 50.05 -5.85 -33.84
CA LEU A 11 49.29 -4.64 -33.44
C LEU A 11 47.90 -4.59 -34.10
N PHE A 12 47.09 -5.65 -33.95
CA PHE A 12 45.66 -5.58 -34.31
C PHE A 12 44.84 -6.60 -33.49
N SER A 13 45.01 -6.59 -32.16
CA SER A 13 44.29 -7.48 -31.24
C SER A 13 43.96 -6.75 -29.94
N GLY A 14 43.19 -5.66 -30.02
CA GLY A 14 42.91 -4.87 -28.82
C GLY A 14 41.94 -3.71 -29.02
N ALA A 15 40.87 -3.89 -29.78
CA ALA A 15 39.79 -2.91 -29.87
C ALA A 15 38.49 -3.56 -30.35
N ALA A 16 37.97 -4.52 -29.59
CA ALA A 16 36.62 -5.06 -29.82
C ALA A 16 35.95 -5.45 -28.50
N VAL A 17 36.16 -4.68 -27.44
CA VAL A 17 35.18 -4.60 -26.35
C VAL A 17 34.21 -3.49 -26.74
N VAL A 18 33.40 -3.77 -27.77
CA VAL A 18 32.22 -2.95 -28.04
C VAL A 18 31.29 -3.21 -26.88
N ILE A 19 31.18 -2.18 -26.05
CA ILE A 19 30.26 -2.04 -24.94
C ILE A 19 28.84 -2.18 -25.51
N VAL A 20 28.34 -3.42 -25.63
CA VAL A 20 26.92 -3.71 -25.77
C VAL A 20 26.31 -3.69 -24.38
N ALA A 21 26.51 -2.58 -23.66
CA ALA A 21 25.60 -2.17 -22.60
C ALA A 21 24.38 -1.54 -23.28
N CYS A 22 23.66 -2.35 -24.06
CA CYS A 22 22.31 -1.98 -24.46
C CYS A 22 21.53 -1.81 -23.18
N SER A 23 21.25 -0.55 -22.83
CA SER A 23 20.30 -0.14 -21.82
C SER A 23 18.98 -0.87 -22.11
N SER A 24 18.78 -2.05 -21.51
CA SER A 24 17.53 -2.78 -21.63
C SER A 24 16.52 -2.03 -20.78
N ASN A 25 15.83 -1.05 -21.37
CA ASN A 25 14.76 -0.35 -20.68
C ASN A 25 13.71 -1.41 -20.24
N PRO A 26 13.57 -1.68 -18.92
CA PRO A 26 12.72 -2.75 -18.41
C PRO A 26 11.22 -2.43 -18.54
N HIS A 27 10.89 -1.21 -18.98
CA HIS A 27 9.53 -0.72 -19.18
C HIS A 27 9.07 -0.78 -20.65
N LYS A 28 9.89 -1.29 -21.59
CA LYS A 28 9.45 -1.48 -22.98
C LYS A 28 8.31 -2.51 -23.06
N ALA A 29 7.26 -2.15 -23.78
CA ALA A 29 6.14 -3.05 -24.06
C ALA A 29 6.63 -4.28 -24.84
N LYS A 30 6.33 -5.47 -24.32
CA LYS A 30 6.61 -6.75 -25.00
C LYS A 30 5.33 -7.26 -25.65
N LYS A 31 5.45 -7.84 -26.85
CA LYS A 31 4.36 -8.61 -27.44
C LYS A 31 4.19 -9.90 -26.63
N ILE A 32 2.99 -10.14 -26.14
CA ILE A 32 2.64 -11.36 -25.38
C ILE A 32 1.73 -12.19 -26.27
N ASP A 33 2.13 -13.45 -26.50
CA ASP A 33 1.29 -14.41 -27.21
C ASP A 33 0.16 -14.90 -26.29
N THR A 34 -1.08 -14.68 -26.73
CA THR A 34 -2.30 -15.02 -26.00
C THR A 34 -3.05 -16.20 -26.60
N GLU A 35 -2.50 -16.87 -27.61
CA GLU A 35 -3.12 -18.07 -28.16
C GLU A 35 -2.93 -19.26 -27.20
N MET A 36 -3.99 -20.07 -27.09
CA MET A 36 -4.03 -21.29 -26.28
C MET A 36 -4.79 -22.35 -27.05
N GLU A 37 -4.33 -23.59 -26.97
CA GLU A 37 -5.02 -24.72 -27.56
C GLU A 37 -6.30 -25.02 -26.77
N ARG A 38 -7.38 -25.37 -27.48
CA ARG A 38 -8.69 -25.74 -26.88
C ARG A 38 -9.19 -24.71 -25.86
N SER A 39 -9.14 -23.43 -26.20
CA SER A 39 -9.55 -22.37 -25.29
C SER A 39 -11.07 -22.37 -25.06
N GLU A 40 -11.49 -22.49 -23.81
CA GLU A 40 -12.88 -22.36 -23.37
C GLU A 40 -13.03 -21.16 -22.45
N LYS A 41 -14.15 -20.43 -22.57
CA LYS A 41 -14.42 -19.25 -21.74
C LYS A 41 -15.02 -19.72 -20.41
N LEU A 42 -14.35 -19.42 -19.30
CA LEU A 42 -14.85 -19.75 -17.96
C LEU A 42 -15.86 -18.72 -17.47
N SER A 43 -15.41 -17.48 -17.27
CA SER A 43 -16.27 -16.37 -16.85
C SER A 43 -15.68 -15.03 -17.27
N GLY A 44 -16.53 -14.09 -17.71
CA GLY A 44 -16.11 -12.72 -18.03
C GLY A 44 -14.90 -12.63 -18.96
N GLN A 45 -13.73 -12.34 -18.38
CA GLN A 45 -12.42 -12.13 -19.03
C GLN A 45 -11.44 -13.32 -18.90
N GLU A 46 -11.87 -14.41 -18.28
CA GLU A 46 -11.04 -15.60 -18.02
C GLU A 46 -11.29 -16.68 -19.06
N LYS A 47 -10.20 -17.25 -19.58
CA LYS A 47 -10.20 -18.38 -20.49
C LYS A 47 -9.35 -19.50 -19.89
N LEU A 48 -9.85 -20.73 -19.95
CA LEU A 48 -9.07 -21.93 -19.69
C LEU A 48 -8.58 -22.47 -21.02
N GLY A 49 -7.34 -22.91 -21.11
CA GLY A 49 -6.81 -23.57 -22.29
C GLY A 49 -5.57 -24.37 -21.97
N ILE A 50 -4.99 -24.97 -23.01
CA ILE A 50 -3.72 -25.70 -22.91
C ILE A 50 -2.63 -24.85 -23.58
N LYS A 51 -1.51 -24.65 -22.88
CA LYS A 51 -0.32 -23.99 -23.41
C LYS A 51 0.91 -24.75 -22.93
N ASP A 52 1.79 -25.11 -23.85
CA ASP A 52 2.98 -25.92 -23.57
C ASP A 52 2.66 -27.23 -22.81
N GLY A 53 1.55 -27.89 -23.17
CA GLY A 53 1.10 -29.14 -22.55
C GLY A 53 0.48 -29.00 -21.16
N ASN A 54 0.40 -27.78 -20.60
CA ASN A 54 -0.18 -27.51 -19.29
C ASN A 54 -1.53 -26.80 -19.41
N PHE A 55 -2.45 -27.11 -18.49
CA PHE A 55 -3.68 -26.33 -18.35
C PHE A 55 -3.36 -24.97 -17.72
N ILE A 56 -3.72 -23.89 -18.41
CA ILE A 56 -3.51 -22.51 -17.96
C ILE A 56 -4.83 -21.76 -17.98
N ILE A 57 -5.10 -21.03 -16.90
CA ILE A 57 -6.15 -20.02 -16.86
C ILE A 57 -5.51 -18.68 -17.23
N GLN A 58 -5.96 -18.08 -18.33
CA GLN A 58 -5.52 -16.77 -18.77
C GLN A 58 -6.61 -15.73 -18.51
N LYS A 59 -6.24 -14.68 -17.77
CA LYS A 59 -7.08 -13.50 -17.56
C LYS A 59 -6.53 -12.33 -18.37
N LYS A 60 -7.33 -11.80 -19.30
CA LYS A 60 -6.97 -10.61 -20.09
C LYS A 60 -7.67 -9.39 -19.52
N VAL A 61 -6.88 -8.47 -18.97
CA VAL A 61 -7.37 -7.20 -18.42
C VAL A 61 -6.78 -6.02 -19.19
N GLU A 62 -7.57 -4.96 -19.32
CA GLU A 62 -7.06 -3.67 -19.75
C GLU A 62 -6.33 -3.01 -18.59
N MET A 63 -5.05 -2.69 -18.79
CA MET A 63 -4.19 -2.22 -17.68
C MET A 63 -4.63 -0.86 -17.14
N ASN A 64 -5.28 -0.01 -17.94
CA ASN A 64 -5.84 1.26 -17.48
C ASN A 64 -6.99 1.02 -16.49
N GLU A 65 -7.86 0.05 -16.77
CA GLU A 65 -8.96 -0.31 -15.88
C GLU A 65 -8.46 -0.98 -14.61
N GLU A 66 -7.44 -1.83 -14.71
CA GLU A 66 -6.81 -2.45 -13.55
C GLU A 66 -6.13 -1.42 -12.64
N LEU A 67 -5.47 -0.41 -13.22
CA LEU A 67 -4.91 0.69 -12.45
C LEU A 67 -6.01 1.46 -11.71
N ARG A 68 -7.11 1.81 -12.41
CA ARG A 68 -8.25 2.52 -11.81
C ARG A 68 -8.88 1.71 -10.67
N ARG A 69 -9.10 0.42 -10.88
CA ARG A 69 -9.62 -0.50 -9.86
C ARG A 69 -8.70 -0.53 -8.64
N LEU A 70 -7.39 -0.69 -8.86
CA LEU A 70 -6.41 -0.77 -7.80
C LEU A 70 -6.30 0.55 -7.01
N GLN A 71 -6.37 1.71 -7.69
CA GLN A 71 -6.42 3.02 -7.04
C GLN A 71 -7.63 3.13 -6.12
N ASN A 72 -8.83 2.81 -6.62
CA ASN A 72 -10.06 2.86 -5.83
C ASN A 72 -9.99 1.94 -4.61
N GLU A 73 -9.48 0.72 -4.77
CA GLU A 73 -9.28 -0.21 -3.66
C GLU A 73 -8.31 0.36 -2.61
N VAL A 74 -7.18 0.90 -3.04
CA VAL A 74 -6.17 1.48 -2.15
C VAL A 74 -6.71 2.67 -1.39
N TYR A 75 -7.36 3.62 -2.07
CA TYR A 75 -7.92 4.81 -1.40
C TYR A 75 -9.06 4.44 -0.46
N SER A 76 -9.88 3.45 -0.82
CA SER A 76 -10.93 2.94 0.08
C SER A 76 -10.34 2.28 1.33
N LEU A 77 -9.26 1.51 1.19
CA LEU A 77 -8.54 0.93 2.31
C LEU A 77 -7.87 2.01 3.17
N GLU A 78 -7.28 3.03 2.55
CA GLU A 78 -6.64 4.14 3.26
C GLU A 78 -7.65 4.91 4.13
N ASP A 79 -8.86 5.19 3.61
CA ASP A 79 -9.95 5.77 4.39
C ASP A 79 -10.38 4.86 5.54
N ARG A 80 -10.53 3.55 5.31
CA ARG A 80 -10.87 2.62 6.39
C ARG A 80 -9.81 2.61 7.49
N VAL A 81 -8.53 2.56 7.14
CA VAL A 81 -7.42 2.43 8.10
C VAL A 81 -7.18 3.75 8.83
N TYR A 82 -7.04 4.87 8.11
CA TYR A 82 -6.59 6.15 8.67
C TYR A 82 -7.65 7.23 8.74
N GLY A 83 -8.83 6.99 8.17
CA GLY A 83 -9.92 7.95 8.10
C GLY A 83 -9.73 9.02 7.02
N ASN A 84 -10.84 9.64 6.65
CA ASN A 84 -10.91 10.70 5.67
C ASN A 84 -11.56 11.96 6.26
N ARG A 85 -10.81 13.06 6.26
CA ARG A 85 -11.28 14.36 6.75
C ARG A 85 -12.47 14.91 5.95
N LYS A 86 -12.50 14.68 4.63
CA LYS A 86 -13.57 15.16 3.75
C LYS A 86 -14.91 14.53 4.11
N TYR A 87 -14.91 13.26 4.53
CA TYR A 87 -16.11 12.52 4.90
C TYR A 87 -16.29 12.38 6.41
N ASN A 88 -15.48 13.09 7.21
CA ASN A 88 -15.48 13.01 8.67
C ASN A 88 -15.34 11.57 9.22
N SER A 89 -14.62 10.72 8.50
CA SER A 89 -14.30 9.36 8.92
C SER A 89 -13.03 9.39 9.78
N GLN A 90 -13.09 8.76 10.97
CA GLN A 90 -11.93 8.61 11.86
C GLN A 90 -11.05 7.42 11.46
N GLY A 91 -11.58 6.48 10.67
CA GLY A 91 -10.95 5.19 10.40
C GLY A 91 -10.64 4.38 11.67
N LEU A 92 -10.04 3.22 11.48
CA LEU A 92 -9.61 2.36 12.58
C LEU A 92 -8.59 3.05 13.50
N TYR A 93 -7.65 3.80 12.91
CA TYR A 93 -6.65 4.55 13.67
C TYR A 93 -7.28 5.57 14.62
N GLY A 94 -8.25 6.36 14.13
CA GLY A 94 -8.93 7.36 14.96
C GLY A 94 -9.82 6.73 16.02
N THR A 95 -10.50 5.61 15.69
CA THR A 95 -11.25 4.80 16.66
C THR A 95 -10.34 4.30 17.78
N LEU A 96 -9.21 3.70 17.44
CA LEU A 96 -8.21 3.22 18.41
C LEU A 96 -7.71 4.35 19.31
N LYS A 97 -7.38 5.50 18.73
CA LYS A 97 -6.94 6.69 19.48
C LYS A 97 -8.02 7.17 20.46
N SER A 98 -9.28 7.19 20.02
CA SER A 98 -10.43 7.56 20.85
C SER A 98 -10.61 6.58 22.02
N CYS A 99 -10.59 5.28 21.74
CA CYS A 99 -10.69 4.23 22.76
C CYS A 99 -9.57 4.36 23.80
N ARG A 100 -8.31 4.45 23.36
CA ARG A 100 -7.15 4.61 24.27
C ARG A 100 -7.26 5.86 25.15
N THR A 101 -7.80 6.94 24.61
CA THR A 101 -8.04 8.18 25.37
C THR A 101 -9.11 7.97 26.46
N LYS A 102 -10.17 7.20 26.18
CA LYS A 102 -11.19 6.86 27.17
C LYS A 102 -10.62 5.97 28.28
N VAL A 103 -9.84 4.94 27.89
CA VAL A 103 -9.20 4.00 28.84
C VAL A 103 -8.24 4.71 29.78
N THR A 104 -7.52 5.74 29.33
CA THR A 104 -6.62 6.52 30.21
C THR A 104 -7.28 7.73 30.88
N SER A 105 -8.56 8.00 30.59
CA SER A 105 -9.26 9.14 31.18
C SER A 105 -9.37 9.01 32.70
N LYS A 106 -9.40 10.15 33.40
CA LYS A 106 -9.64 10.19 34.85
C LYS A 106 -10.98 9.55 35.24
N ALA A 107 -11.99 9.64 34.36
CA ALA A 107 -13.29 9.02 34.56
C ALA A 107 -13.20 7.49 34.71
N MET A 108 -12.23 6.87 34.02
CA MET A 108 -11.94 5.44 34.09
C MET A 108 -10.77 5.11 35.03
N GLY A 109 -10.45 6.01 35.98
CA GLY A 109 -9.36 5.82 36.94
C GLY A 109 -7.94 5.94 36.35
N GLY A 110 -7.79 6.49 35.15
CA GLY A 110 -6.51 6.72 34.50
C GLY A 110 -5.88 8.08 34.83
N ASN A 111 -4.69 8.32 34.27
CA ASN A 111 -3.87 9.52 34.52
C ASN A 111 -4.22 10.73 33.63
N GLY A 112 -5.14 10.56 32.65
CA GLY A 112 -5.53 11.59 31.69
C GLY A 112 -4.45 11.96 30.66
N LYS A 113 -3.34 11.21 30.58
CA LYS A 113 -2.30 11.45 29.58
C LYS A 113 -2.61 10.66 28.31
N LEU A 114 -2.43 11.30 27.16
CA LEU A 114 -2.55 10.64 25.86
C LEU A 114 -1.44 9.58 25.75
N MET A 115 -1.80 8.32 25.51
CA MET A 115 -0.80 7.32 25.15
C MET A 115 -0.23 7.62 23.77
N TRP A 116 1.07 7.40 23.60
CA TRP A 116 1.74 7.57 22.31
C TRP A 116 1.02 6.74 21.24
N THR A 117 0.63 7.39 20.14
CA THR A 117 0.01 6.75 18.97
C THR A 117 1.00 6.71 17.83
N GLU A 118 0.98 5.62 17.09
CA GLU A 118 1.89 5.39 15.97
C GLU A 118 1.73 6.47 14.88
N PRO A 119 2.81 6.86 14.18
CA PRO A 119 2.74 7.79 13.06
C PRO A 119 1.91 7.22 11.90
N ILE A 120 1.15 8.08 11.23
CA ILE A 120 0.41 7.74 10.01
C ILE A 120 1.34 7.96 8.81
N ASP A 121 1.43 6.99 7.90
CA ASP A 121 2.11 7.13 6.61
C ASP A 121 1.08 7.03 5.48
N ARG A 122 0.68 8.17 4.91
CA ARG A 122 -0.27 8.25 3.79
C ARG A 122 0.49 8.33 2.47
N VAL A 123 0.03 7.58 1.46
CA VAL A 123 0.62 7.66 0.11
C VAL A 123 0.08 8.83 -0.66
N THR A 124 -1.16 9.25 -0.38
CA THR A 124 -1.77 10.45 -0.98
C THR A 124 -0.93 11.70 -0.75
N ASP A 125 -0.20 11.79 0.36
CA ASP A 125 0.67 12.93 0.66
C ASP A 125 1.99 12.94 -0.16
N LYS A 126 2.26 11.89 -0.95
CA LYS A 126 3.51 11.70 -1.73
C LYS A 126 3.30 11.67 -3.25
N GLU A 127 2.08 11.92 -3.74
CA GLU A 127 1.76 11.78 -5.18
C GLU A 127 1.89 13.08 -6.00
N ASP A 128 2.18 14.23 -5.38
CA ASP A 128 2.06 15.56 -6.01
C ASP A 128 3.40 16.21 -6.45
N GLU A 129 4.39 15.42 -6.84
CA GLU A 129 5.59 15.98 -7.49
C GLU A 129 5.34 16.17 -8.99
N PHE A 130 5.09 17.41 -9.40
CA PHE A 130 4.89 17.79 -10.80
C PHE A 130 6.14 18.47 -11.37
N ASP A 131 6.55 18.06 -12.56
CA ASP A 131 7.46 18.86 -13.37
C ASP A 131 6.66 20.00 -14.00
N ILE A 132 6.87 21.22 -13.49
CA ILE A 132 6.18 22.42 -13.97
C ILE A 132 6.94 22.97 -15.16
N GLY A 133 6.27 23.06 -16.31
CA GLY A 133 6.84 23.54 -17.56
C GLY A 133 5.82 24.27 -18.42
N ILE A 134 6.26 24.68 -19.61
CA ILE A 134 5.40 25.25 -20.65
C ILE A 134 5.16 24.15 -21.69
N ASP A 135 3.90 23.86 -22.01
CA ASP A 135 3.52 22.87 -23.01
C ASP A 135 3.75 23.35 -24.45
N GLU A 136 3.46 22.51 -25.45
CA GLU A 136 3.63 22.87 -26.86
C GLU A 136 2.68 24.00 -27.34
N LYS A 137 1.80 24.49 -26.46
CA LYS A 137 0.80 25.55 -26.73
C LYS A 137 1.05 26.81 -25.89
N ASP A 138 2.27 26.98 -25.37
CA ASP A 138 2.67 28.10 -24.51
C ASP A 138 1.85 28.24 -23.21
N LYS A 139 1.29 27.13 -22.69
CA LYS A 139 0.56 27.11 -21.43
C LYS A 139 1.40 26.51 -20.31
N ILE A 140 1.31 27.08 -19.13
CA ILE A 140 1.93 26.52 -17.92
C ILE A 140 1.17 25.24 -17.54
N VAL A 141 1.87 24.11 -17.55
CA VAL A 141 1.35 22.79 -17.19
C VAL A 141 2.28 22.10 -16.20
N GLY A 142 1.72 21.29 -15.31
CA GLY A 142 2.47 20.33 -14.49
C GLY A 142 2.30 18.94 -15.09
N VAL A 143 3.40 18.29 -15.48
CA VAL A 143 3.37 16.92 -16.00
C VAL A 143 4.08 16.01 -14.99
N SER A 144 3.45 14.88 -14.66
CA SER A 144 4.07 13.81 -13.89
C SER A 144 4.17 12.60 -14.81
N GLU A 145 5.36 12.30 -15.32
CA GLU A 145 5.60 11.10 -16.12
C GLU A 145 5.98 9.93 -15.21
N GLU A 146 5.17 8.87 -15.23
CA GLU A 146 5.45 7.64 -14.49
C GLU A 146 5.18 6.41 -15.37
N PHE A 147 6.06 5.41 -15.31
CA PHE A 147 5.81 4.13 -15.96
C PHE A 147 4.61 3.42 -15.32
N LEU A 148 3.63 3.04 -16.15
CA LEU A 148 2.41 2.33 -15.71
C LEU A 148 2.72 1.10 -14.85
N LYS A 149 3.76 0.34 -15.21
CA LYS A 149 4.20 -0.83 -14.45
C LYS A 149 4.63 -0.47 -13.03
N ASP A 150 5.38 0.60 -12.87
CA ASP A 150 5.92 1.02 -11.57
C ASP A 150 4.80 1.56 -10.69
N ARG A 151 3.90 2.34 -11.29
CA ARG A 151 2.67 2.81 -10.61
C ARG A 151 1.86 1.66 -10.05
N ILE A 152 1.60 0.62 -10.86
CA ILE A 152 0.88 -0.58 -10.42
C ILE A 152 1.62 -1.30 -9.29
N VAL A 153 2.94 -1.47 -9.41
CA VAL A 153 3.75 -2.12 -8.37
C VAL A 153 3.70 -1.33 -7.07
N ARG A 154 3.78 0.02 -7.12
CA ARG A 154 3.65 0.91 -5.97
C ARG A 154 2.30 0.74 -5.29
N PHE A 155 1.20 0.82 -6.04
CA PHE A 155 -0.15 0.64 -5.47
C PHE A 155 -0.35 -0.76 -4.89
N LYS A 156 0.18 -1.83 -5.52
CA LYS A 156 0.11 -3.19 -4.96
C LYS A 156 0.88 -3.31 -3.65
N LYS A 157 2.09 -2.75 -3.59
CA LYS A 157 2.90 -2.73 -2.36
C LYS A 157 2.19 -1.97 -1.26
N TYR A 158 1.63 -0.80 -1.58
CA TYR A 158 0.92 0.01 -0.60
C TYR A 158 -0.37 -0.64 -0.10
N LYS A 159 -1.15 -1.25 -1.00
CA LYS A 159 -2.30 -2.10 -0.63
C LYS A 159 -1.91 -3.13 0.41
N GLY A 160 -0.79 -3.85 0.19
CA GLY A 160 -0.31 -4.85 1.14
C GLY A 160 0.10 -4.28 2.51
N VAL A 161 0.61 -3.05 2.55
CA VAL A 161 0.89 -2.35 3.82
C VAL A 161 -0.42 -1.98 4.51
N LEU A 162 -1.37 -1.38 3.79
CA LEU A 162 -2.67 -0.98 4.34
C LEU A 162 -3.47 -2.18 4.88
N GLN A 163 -3.43 -3.32 4.21
CA GLN A 163 -4.08 -4.55 4.69
C GLN A 163 -3.49 -4.99 6.04
N LYS A 164 -2.17 -5.03 6.17
CA LYS A 164 -1.53 -5.35 7.45
C LYS A 164 -1.90 -4.36 8.54
N ARG A 165 -1.96 -3.06 8.21
CA ARG A 165 -2.38 -2.02 9.16
C ARG A 165 -3.84 -2.14 9.55
N GLN A 166 -4.71 -2.56 8.62
CA GLN A 166 -6.10 -2.84 8.92
C GLN A 166 -6.19 -3.94 9.97
N ASP A 167 -5.56 -5.09 9.72
CA ASP A 167 -5.57 -6.24 10.64
C ASP A 167 -4.98 -5.84 12.02
N GLU A 168 -3.84 -5.15 12.03
CA GLU A 168 -3.20 -4.64 13.26
C GLU A 168 -4.12 -3.69 14.06
N TYR A 169 -4.87 -2.82 13.38
CA TYR A 169 -5.74 -1.87 14.06
C TYR A 169 -7.07 -2.48 14.48
N GLU A 170 -7.62 -3.42 13.71
CA GLU A 170 -8.80 -4.19 14.11
C GLU A 170 -8.52 -4.92 15.43
N GLU A 171 -7.42 -5.69 15.51
CA GLU A 171 -7.01 -6.39 16.74
C GLU A 171 -6.79 -5.42 17.91
N LYS A 172 -6.08 -4.30 17.69
CA LYS A 172 -5.84 -3.30 18.74
C LYS A 172 -7.11 -2.60 19.21
N VAL A 173 -8.09 -2.41 18.32
CA VAL A 173 -9.40 -1.83 18.68
C VAL A 173 -10.17 -2.81 19.54
N GLU A 174 -10.24 -4.08 19.14
CA GLU A 174 -10.91 -5.13 19.93
C GLU A 174 -10.33 -5.24 21.34
N ILE A 175 -9.01 -5.32 21.48
CA ILE A 175 -8.33 -5.34 22.78
C ILE A 175 -8.69 -4.09 23.60
N CYS A 176 -8.71 -2.92 22.98
CA CYS A 176 -9.01 -1.67 23.66
C CYS A 176 -10.47 -1.62 24.14
N ASP A 177 -11.42 -2.11 23.35
CA ASP A 177 -12.83 -2.15 23.69
C ASP A 177 -13.09 -3.12 24.85
N GLU A 178 -12.39 -4.27 24.88
CA GLU A 178 -12.42 -5.20 26.01
C GLU A 178 -11.85 -4.57 27.30
N GLU A 179 -10.70 -3.89 27.21
CA GLU A 179 -10.11 -3.15 28.35
C GLU A 179 -11.05 -2.06 28.86
N LEU A 180 -11.69 -1.32 27.95
CA LEU A 180 -12.62 -0.26 28.29
C LEU A 180 -13.85 -0.82 29.03
N SER A 181 -14.44 -1.89 28.50
CA SER A 181 -15.56 -2.59 29.12
C SER A 181 -15.23 -3.07 30.53
N SER A 182 -14.07 -3.71 30.70
CA SER A 182 -13.57 -4.16 32.01
C SER A 182 -13.46 -3.00 33.02
N LYS A 183 -12.89 -1.86 32.60
CA LYS A 183 -12.79 -0.67 33.45
C LYS A 183 -14.15 -0.05 33.77
N GLU A 184 -15.10 -0.06 32.84
CA GLU A 184 -16.45 0.43 33.08
C GLU A 184 -17.15 -0.38 34.18
N HIS A 185 -16.98 -1.71 34.16
CA HIS A 185 -17.46 -2.60 35.21
C HIS A 185 -16.80 -2.30 36.58
N ASP A 186 -15.48 -2.11 36.62
CA ASP A 186 -14.75 -1.78 37.84
C ASP A 186 -15.19 -0.44 38.44
N VAL A 187 -15.35 0.60 37.60
CA VAL A 187 -15.81 1.93 38.04
C VAL A 187 -17.24 1.85 38.56
N LYS A 188 -18.11 1.08 37.90
CA LYS A 188 -19.49 0.88 38.35
C LYS A 188 -19.54 0.16 39.69
N ALA A 189 -18.81 -0.95 39.85
CA ALA A 189 -18.72 -1.69 41.10
C ALA A 189 -18.19 -0.82 42.25
N LYS A 190 -17.18 0.02 42.00
CA LYS A 190 -16.66 0.98 43.00
C LYS A 190 -17.70 2.03 43.40
N LYS A 191 -18.47 2.56 42.44
CA LYS A 191 -19.55 3.52 42.72
C LYS A 191 -20.67 2.89 43.54
N GLU A 192 -21.06 1.66 43.21
CA GLU A 192 -22.07 0.91 43.97
C GLU A 192 -21.58 0.61 45.40
N ALA A 193 -20.33 0.17 45.57
CA ALA A 193 -19.74 -0.05 46.89
C ALA A 193 -19.63 1.24 47.73
N ALA A 194 -19.29 2.37 47.11
CA ALA A 194 -19.24 3.68 47.76
C ALA A 194 -20.64 4.18 48.16
N ALA A 195 -21.67 3.88 47.38
CA ALA A 195 -23.06 4.25 47.69
C ALA A 195 -23.62 3.46 48.89
N VAL A 196 -23.19 2.21 49.06
CA VAL A 196 -23.62 1.35 50.20
C VAL A 196 -22.92 1.74 51.52
N THR A 197 -21.76 2.38 51.46
CA THR A 197 -20.97 2.78 52.64
C THR A 197 -21.15 4.25 53.04
N ALA A 198 -21.91 5.03 52.27
CA ALA A 198 -22.26 6.40 52.64
C ALA A 198 -23.24 6.38 53.84
N PRO A 199 -22.92 7.01 54.98
CA PRO A 199 -23.83 7.08 56.11
C PRO A 199 -25.10 7.79 55.67
N THR A 200 -26.25 7.15 55.85
CA THR A 200 -27.53 7.83 55.87
C THR A 200 -27.52 8.74 57.09
N ASP A 201 -27.20 10.02 56.89
CA ASP A 201 -27.44 11.05 57.89
C ASP A 201 -28.97 11.14 58.11
N GLU A 202 -29.48 10.36 59.07
CA GLU A 202 -30.82 10.53 59.64
C GLU A 202 -30.89 11.91 60.31
N GLN A 203 -31.86 12.71 59.86
CA GLN A 203 -32.29 13.97 60.47
C GLN A 203 -33.10 13.71 61.75
#